data_AF-A0A6L3XVY0-F1
#
_entry.id   AF-A0A6L3XVY0-F1
#
_cell.length_a   1.000
_cell.length_b   1.000
_cell.length_c   1.000
_cell.angle_alpha   90.00
_cell.angle_beta   90.00
_cell.angle_gamma   90.00
#
_symmetry.space_group_name_H-M   'P 1'
#
loop_
_entity.id
_entity.type
_entity.pdbx_description
1 polymer ?
#
loop_
_entity_poly.entity_id
_entity_poly.type
_entity_poly.pdbx_seq_one_letter_code
_entity_poly.pdbx_strand_id
1 'polypeptide(L)'
;YADPEIGPWLQERLQLIHASSLTALTDITPRPQVVYLDPMFPHKQKSALVKKEMRVFQSLVGPDLDADGLLEPARQLATKRVVVKRPDYAPPLADVATTNAVTTKGHRFDIYSGTPE
;
A
#
# COMPACT_ATOMS: atom_id res chain seq x y z
N TYR A 1 18.05 -7.04 11.17
CA TYR A 1 19.36 -6.51 10.74
C TYR A 1 20.57 -7.34 11.17
N ALA A 2 20.42 -8.40 11.98
CA ALA A 2 21.57 -9.19 12.47
C ALA A 2 22.15 -10.18 11.43
N ASP A 3 21.51 -10.31 10.27
CA ASP A 3 22.02 -11.12 9.17
C ASP A 3 23.27 -10.44 8.56
N PRO A 4 24.42 -11.12 8.46
CA PRO A 4 25.66 -10.51 8.00
C PRO A 4 25.66 -10.18 6.51
N GLU A 5 24.83 -10.84 5.70
CA GLU A 5 24.78 -10.64 4.24
C GLU A 5 23.84 -9.49 3.89
N ILE A 6 22.61 -9.50 4.41
CA ILE A 6 21.58 -8.52 4.05
C ILE A 6 21.32 -7.45 5.12
N GLY A 7 21.84 -7.64 6.33
CA GLY A 7 21.60 -6.76 7.48
C GLY A 7 21.99 -5.31 7.22
N PRO A 8 23.24 -5.02 6.82
CA PRO A 8 23.68 -3.66 6.50
C PRO A 8 22.85 -3.03 5.37
N TRP A 9 22.57 -3.79 4.31
CA TRP A 9 21.77 -3.32 3.17
C TRP A 9 20.34 -2.94 3.58
N LEU A 10 19.71 -3.73 4.45
CA LEU A 10 18.37 -3.44 4.97
C LEU A 10 18.36 -2.20 5.89
N GLN A 11 19.40 -1.98 6.70
CA GLN A 11 19.46 -0.82 7.60
C GLN A 11 19.45 0.50 6.82
N GLU A 12 20.13 0.54 5.68
CA GLU A 12 20.20 1.74 4.84
C GLU A 12 18.92 1.99 4.03
N ARG A 13 18.15 0.94 3.72
CA ARG A 13 17.08 1.00 2.70
C ARG A 13 15.68 0.67 3.21
N LEU A 14 15.55 0.11 4.40
CA LEU A 14 14.27 -0.25 5.00
C LEU A 14 14.18 0.28 6.43
N GLN A 15 13.45 1.37 6.58
CA GLN A 15 13.19 2.03 7.85
C GLN A 15 11.70 1.91 8.19
N LEU A 16 11.38 1.74 9.47
CA LEU A 16 10.02 1.71 9.99
C LEU A 16 9.71 3.03 10.70
N ILE A 17 8.62 3.67 10.31
CA ILE A 17 8.07 4.85 10.98
C ILE A 17 6.72 4.43 11.58
N HIS A 18 6.59 4.53 12.90
CA HIS A 18 5.33 4.22 13.58
C HIS A 18 4.45 5.48 13.65
N ALA A 19 3.56 5.62 12.69
CA ALA A 19 2.59 6.72 12.62
C ALA A 19 1.37 6.31 11.76
N SER A 20 0.28 7.07 11.85
CA SER A 20 -0.83 6.93 10.91
C SER A 20 -0.48 7.58 9.58
N SER A 21 -0.60 6.83 8.48
CA SER A 21 -0.39 7.36 7.13
C SER A 21 -1.37 8.47 6.78
N LEU A 22 -2.58 8.49 7.36
CA LEU A 22 -3.57 9.54 7.08
C LEU A 22 -3.11 10.93 7.54
N THR A 23 -2.29 11.00 8.59
CA THR A 23 -1.84 12.28 9.16
C THR A 23 -0.35 12.55 8.96
N ALA A 24 0.48 11.50 8.93
CA ALA A 24 1.93 11.66 8.91
C ALA A 24 2.53 11.68 7.50
N LEU A 25 1.80 11.25 6.46
CA LEU A 25 2.32 11.24 5.09
C LEU A 25 2.77 12.64 4.64
N THR A 26 2.05 13.68 5.01
CA THR A 26 2.36 15.07 4.60
C THR A 26 3.66 15.61 5.19
N ASP A 27 4.11 15.04 6.30
CA ASP A 27 5.32 15.47 7.01
C ASP A 27 6.58 14.74 6.54
N ILE A 28 6.43 13.74 5.66
CA ILE A 28 7.56 12.96 5.16
C ILE A 28 8.45 13.82 4.26
N THR A 29 9.67 14.03 4.73
CA THR A 29 10.73 14.72 4.01
C THR A 29 12.05 13.92 4.08
N PRO A 30 12.82 13.80 2.98
CA PRO A 30 12.50 14.30 1.64
C PRO A 30 11.31 13.57 1.00
N ARG A 31 10.60 14.25 0.09
CA ARG A 31 9.43 13.65 -0.60
C ARG A 31 9.88 12.46 -1.45
N PRO A 32 9.24 11.28 -1.31
CA PRO A 32 9.57 10.12 -2.12
C PRO A 32 9.07 10.27 -3.55
N GLN A 33 9.75 9.62 -4.49
CA GLN A 33 9.28 9.55 -5.87
C GLN A 33 8.02 8.70 -6.01
N VAL A 34 7.89 7.68 -5.16
CA VAL A 34 6.81 6.70 -5.22
C VAL A 34 6.21 6.50 -3.84
N VAL A 35 4.88 6.45 -3.76
CA VAL A 35 4.15 5.96 -2.58
C VAL A 35 3.43 4.67 -2.96
N TYR A 36 3.56 3.63 -2.12
CA TYR A 36 2.92 2.34 -2.30
C TYR A 36 1.82 2.13 -1.24
N LEU A 37 0.62 1.77 -1.67
CA LEU A 37 -0.54 1.51 -0.82
C LEU A 37 -1.05 0.08 -1.03
N ASP A 38 -1.20 -0.67 0.05
CA ASP A 38 -1.83 -2.01 0.10
C ASP A 38 -2.65 -2.14 1.39
N PRO A 39 -3.69 -1.29 1.59
CA PRO A 39 -4.55 -1.38 2.76
C PRO A 39 -5.32 -2.71 2.76
N MET A 40 -5.68 -3.19 3.95
CA MET A 40 -6.41 -4.44 4.13
C MET A 40 -7.84 -4.31 3.59
N PHE A 41 -8.02 -4.70 2.33
CA PHE A 41 -9.32 -4.66 1.67
C PHE A 41 -10.30 -5.69 2.27
N PRO A 42 -11.60 -5.34 2.44
CA PRO A 42 -12.60 -6.29 2.90
C PRO A 42 -12.66 -7.55 2.02
N HIS A 43 -12.18 -8.66 2.55
CA HIS A 43 -12.16 -9.92 1.81
C HIS A 43 -13.57 -10.50 1.70
N LYS A 44 -13.99 -10.85 0.47
CA LYS A 44 -15.11 -11.77 0.28
C LYS A 44 -14.69 -13.19 0.70
N GLN A 45 -15.59 -13.89 1.38
CA GLN A 45 -15.36 -15.28 1.78
C GLN A 45 -15.16 -16.16 0.53
N LYS A 46 -13.98 -16.76 0.39
CA LYS A 46 -13.77 -17.90 -0.52
C LYS A 46 -13.90 -19.20 0.29
N SER A 47 -14.42 -20.24 -0.36
CA SER A 47 -14.59 -21.58 0.24
C SER A 47 -13.26 -22.27 0.59
N ALA A 48 -12.16 -21.86 -0.03
CA ALA A 48 -10.82 -22.38 0.26
C ALA A 48 -10.18 -21.61 1.42
N LEU A 49 -9.69 -22.35 2.42
CA LEU A 49 -8.95 -21.79 3.55
C LEU A 49 -7.67 -21.10 3.04
N VAL A 50 -7.56 -19.80 3.30
CA VAL A 50 -6.32 -19.04 3.16
C VAL A 50 -5.24 -19.64 4.05
N LYS A 51 -3.96 -19.40 3.69
CA LYS A 51 -2.81 -19.81 4.50
C LYS A 51 -2.99 -19.38 5.97
N LYS A 52 -2.54 -20.22 6.92
CA LYS A 52 -2.77 -20.04 8.36
C LYS A 52 -2.29 -18.66 8.83
N GLU A 53 -1.16 -18.20 8.33
CA GLU A 53 -0.53 -16.91 8.65
C GLU A 53 -1.45 -15.74 8.31
N MET A 54 -2.09 -15.78 7.13
CA MET A 54 -3.01 -14.72 6.70
C MET A 54 -4.28 -14.66 7.54
N ARG A 55 -4.77 -15.81 8.02
CA ARG A 55 -5.94 -15.85 8.92
C ARG A 55 -5.63 -15.17 10.25
N VAL A 56 -4.45 -15.43 10.82
CA VAL A 56 -4.02 -14.78 12.07
C VAL A 56 -3.88 -13.27 11.86
N PHE A 57 -3.20 -12.86 10.79
CA PHE A 57 -3.00 -11.44 10.49
C PHE A 57 -4.33 -10.68 10.32
N GLN A 58 -5.28 -11.27 9.56
CA GLN A 58 -6.60 -10.69 9.34
C GLN A 58 -7.44 -10.60 10.62
N SER A 59 -7.35 -11.61 11.50
CA SER A 59 -8.08 -11.57 12.78
C SER A 59 -7.55 -10.52 13.75
N LEU A 60 -6.29 -10.11 13.59
CA LEU A 60 -5.65 -9.11 14.44
C LEU A 60 -5.87 -7.68 13.93
N VAL A 61 -5.68 -7.45 12.63
CA VAL A 61 -5.71 -6.10 12.04
C VAL A 61 -7.12 -5.71 11.60
N GLY A 62 -7.90 -6.64 11.06
CA GLY A 62 -9.20 -6.33 10.45
C GLY A 62 -9.10 -5.54 9.14
N PRO A 63 -10.25 -5.15 8.55
CA PRO A 63 -10.27 -4.34 7.33
C PRO A 63 -10.00 -2.86 7.62
N ASP A 64 -9.28 -2.19 6.71
CA ASP A 64 -9.06 -0.74 6.76
C ASP A 64 -10.28 -0.01 6.17
N LEU A 65 -11.20 0.43 7.03
CA LEU A 65 -12.45 1.10 6.62
C LEU A 65 -12.26 2.53 6.12
N ASP A 66 -11.13 3.15 6.47
CA ASP A 66 -10.71 4.50 6.11
C ASP A 66 -9.67 4.52 4.98
N ALA A 67 -9.42 3.38 4.35
CA ALA A 67 -8.42 3.20 3.29
C ALA A 67 -8.57 4.20 2.14
N ASP A 68 -9.80 4.59 1.79
CA ASP A 68 -10.06 5.55 0.73
C ASP A 68 -9.45 6.93 1.02
N GLY A 69 -9.28 7.28 2.29
CA GLY A 69 -8.61 8.51 2.72
C GLY A 69 -7.10 8.54 2.42
N LEU A 70 -6.49 7.43 2.02
CA LEU A 70 -5.05 7.34 1.77
C LEU A 70 -4.63 7.86 0.39
N LEU A 71 -5.53 7.85 -0.60
CA LEU A 71 -5.13 8.11 -1.99
C LEU A 71 -4.68 9.56 -2.19
N GLU A 72 -5.45 10.52 -1.71
CA GLU A 72 -5.17 11.94 -1.87
C GLU A 72 -3.83 12.36 -1.22
N PRO A 73 -3.59 12.11 0.09
CA PRO A 73 -2.31 12.46 0.70
C PRO A 73 -1.13 11.73 0.05
N ALA A 74 -1.31 10.50 -0.42
CA ALA A 74 -0.27 9.77 -1.15
C ALA A 74 0.10 10.44 -2.47
N ARG A 75 -0.89 10.96 -3.23
CA ARG A 75 -0.64 11.67 -4.50
C ARG A 75 0.06 13.00 -4.28
N GLN A 76 -0.31 13.71 -3.22
CA GLN A 76 0.37 14.93 -2.82
C GLN A 76 1.81 14.67 -2.36
N LEU A 77 2.06 13.58 -1.64
CA LEU A 77 3.41 13.24 -1.18
C LEU A 77 4.33 12.82 -2.32
N ALA A 78 3.89 11.90 -3.19
CA ALA A 78 4.72 11.31 -4.23
C ALA A 78 5.10 12.33 -5.32
N THR A 79 6.37 12.41 -5.70
CA THR A 79 6.80 13.33 -6.78
C THR A 79 6.64 12.75 -8.19
N LYS A 80 6.44 11.43 -8.33
CA LYS A 80 6.24 10.78 -9.64
C LYS A 80 4.95 9.96 -9.71
N ARG A 81 4.76 8.97 -8.83
CA ARG A 81 3.61 8.06 -8.92
C ARG A 81 3.14 7.49 -7.59
N VAL A 82 1.87 7.16 -7.51
CA VAL A 82 1.29 6.33 -6.45
C VAL A 82 0.90 5.00 -7.04
N VAL A 83 1.22 3.92 -6.33
CA VAL A 83 0.90 2.55 -6.72
C VAL A 83 -0.03 1.96 -5.67
N VAL A 84 -1.20 1.50 -6.09
CA VAL A 84 -2.18 0.89 -5.19
C VAL A 84 -2.41 -0.56 -5.59
N LYS A 85 -2.12 -1.49 -4.68
CA LYS A 85 -2.44 -2.90 -4.90
C LYS A 85 -3.92 -3.15 -4.64
N ARG A 86 -4.60 -3.82 -5.57
CA ARG A 86 -6.03 -4.13 -5.49
C ARG A 86 -6.31 -5.57 -5.95
N PRO A 87 -7.16 -6.34 -5.25
CA PRO A 87 -7.71 -7.57 -5.81
C PRO A 87 -8.40 -7.32 -7.15
N ASP A 88 -8.39 -8.30 -8.07
CA ASP A 88 -8.92 -8.11 -9.43
C ASP A 88 -10.36 -7.58 -9.48
N TYR A 89 -11.18 -7.99 -8.53
CA TYR A 89 -12.60 -7.64 -8.44
C TYR A 89 -12.88 -6.37 -7.61
N ALA A 90 -11.89 -5.84 -6.89
CA ALA A 90 -12.10 -4.67 -6.05
C ALA A 90 -12.22 -3.42 -6.94
N PRO A 91 -13.10 -2.45 -6.57
CA PRO A 91 -13.12 -1.15 -7.23
C PRO A 91 -11.74 -0.46 -7.09
N PRO A 92 -11.44 0.60 -7.84
CA PRO A 92 -10.28 1.43 -7.54
C PRO A 92 -10.35 2.02 -6.13
N LEU A 93 -9.22 2.45 -5.56
CA LEU A 93 -9.20 3.10 -4.24
C LEU A 93 -9.87 4.48 -4.32
N ALA A 94 -10.69 4.82 -3.31
CA ALA A 94 -11.48 6.05 -3.27
C ALA A 94 -12.38 6.27 -4.50
N ASP A 95 -12.77 5.18 -5.18
CA ASP A 95 -13.52 5.19 -6.44
C ASP A 95 -12.86 6.01 -7.58
N VAL A 96 -11.56 6.31 -7.46
CA VAL A 96 -10.81 7.07 -8.47
C VAL A 96 -10.26 6.11 -9.52
N ALA A 97 -10.90 6.07 -10.68
CA ALA A 97 -10.42 5.28 -11.81
C ALA A 97 -9.05 5.74 -12.31
N THR A 98 -8.24 4.78 -12.78
CA THR A 98 -7.01 5.04 -13.53
C THR A 98 -6.97 4.16 -14.76
N THR A 99 -6.40 4.68 -15.85
CA THR A 99 -6.16 3.93 -17.09
C THR A 99 -4.86 3.14 -17.05
N ASN A 100 -3.98 3.42 -16.08
CA ASN A 100 -2.69 2.76 -15.94
C ASN A 100 -2.77 1.71 -14.83
N ALA A 101 -2.66 0.44 -15.18
CA ALA A 101 -2.55 -0.64 -14.21
C ALA A 101 -1.64 -1.76 -14.69
N VAL A 102 -0.96 -2.42 -13.76
CA VAL A 102 -0.22 -3.66 -14.02
C VAL A 102 -1.04 -4.82 -13.44
N THR A 103 -1.59 -5.66 -14.32
CA THR A 103 -2.40 -6.82 -13.93
C THR A 103 -1.52 -8.04 -13.68
N THR A 104 -1.81 -8.77 -12.62
CA THR A 104 -1.17 -10.05 -12.30
C THR A 104 -2.23 -11.11 -12.01
N LYS A 105 -1.83 -12.34 -11.67
CA LYS A 105 -2.78 -13.39 -11.31
C LYS A 105 -3.41 -13.10 -9.93
N GLY A 106 -4.66 -12.67 -9.89
CA GLY A 106 -5.46 -12.51 -8.68
C GLY A 106 -5.47 -11.10 -8.08
N HIS A 107 -4.65 -10.19 -8.60
CA HIS A 107 -4.61 -8.78 -8.22
C HIS A 107 -3.99 -7.92 -9.32
N ARG A 108 -4.20 -6.61 -9.22
CA ARG A 108 -3.60 -5.58 -10.07
C ARG A 108 -2.95 -4.48 -9.22
N PHE A 109 -2.13 -3.67 -9.88
CA PHE A 109 -1.54 -2.47 -9.32
C PHE A 109 -2.05 -1.27 -10.10
N ASP A 110 -2.98 -0.52 -9.52
CA ASP A 110 -3.50 0.73 -10.06
C ASP A 110 -2.42 1.82 -9.90
N ILE A 111 -2.11 2.56 -10.98
CA ILE A 111 -1.03 3.56 -11.00
C ILE A 111 -1.62 4.94 -11.20
N TYR A 112 -1.30 5.86 -10.28
CA TYR A 112 -1.71 7.26 -10.32
C TYR A 112 -0.50 8.17 -10.44
N SER A 113 -0.68 9.35 -11.05
CA SER A 113 0.33 10.40 -11.05
C SER A 113 0.42 11.05 -9.66
N GLY A 114 1.66 11.30 -9.21
CA GLY A 114 1.95 12.14 -8.06
C GLY A 114 1.95 13.63 -8.42
N THR A 115 2.40 14.46 -7.47
CA THR A 115 2.54 15.91 -7.63
C THR A 115 4.02 16.26 -7.85
N PRO A 116 4.42 16.75 -9.03
CA PRO A 116 5.80 17.18 -9.29
C PRO A 116 6.29 18.22 -8.27
N GLU A 117 7.60 18.37 -8.15
CA GLU A 117 8.23 19.48 -7.41
C GLU A 117 8.13 20.80 -8.18
#